data_AF-A0A2N2CLX4-F1
#
_entry.id   AF-A0A2N2CLX4-F1
#
_cell.length_a   1.000
_cell.length_b   1.000
_cell.length_c   1.000
_cell.angle_alpha   90.00
_cell.angle_beta   90.00
_cell.angle_gamma   90.00
#
_symmetry.space_group_name_H-M   'P 1'
#
loop_
_entity.id
_entity.type
_entity.pdbx_description
1 polymer ?
#
loop_
_entity_poly.entity_id
_entity_poly.type
_entity_poly.pdbx_seq_one_letter_code
_entity_poly.pdbx_strand_id
1 'polypeptide(L)'
;MIGKNSSNGVYLGKNFTLIENFDPLPADAAEQTKAALNTFAEKHPDLNHFFLLVPNAISVTAEKLPPYAPVLIQNDYINSFTTGLNEKLTVLDPRPILEQNQDQLLYYKTDHHWTTLGAWLSFQGVANAMGIKPDPDAYTVYPVTHSFSGALVSKSGYLSFATDTINVYVPKNEESYSVVNYVEEQKKSSSLYDSEQLKGKDKYAVFLEGNHPIIKIKNPVANGKNLLVIKDSYANAFIPFLTPFYSEITVIDPRYYYDSIDALIADAQITDILYLFNANTFFRDTTLEPVLNDD
;
A
#
# COMPACT_ATOMS: atom_id res chain seq x y z
N MET A 1 -27.12 -21.73 17.25
CA MET A 1 -26.53 -20.51 17.84
C MET A 1 -25.49 -20.00 16.85
N ILE A 2 -25.79 -18.89 16.18
CA ILE A 2 -24.84 -18.22 15.27
C ILE A 2 -23.87 -17.47 16.19
N GLY A 3 -22.72 -18.09 16.48
CA GLY A 3 -21.68 -17.45 17.28
C GLY A 3 -21.18 -16.20 16.56
N LYS A 4 -20.91 -15.12 17.32
CA LYS A 4 -20.11 -14.00 16.81
C LYS A 4 -18.73 -14.56 16.44
N ASN A 5 -18.54 -14.97 15.19
CA ASN A 5 -17.27 -15.47 14.66
C ASN A 5 -16.28 -14.32 14.37
N SER A 6 -16.45 -13.19 15.06
CA SER A 6 -15.57 -12.02 14.98
C SER A 6 -15.35 -11.42 16.37
N SER A 7 -14.16 -10.85 16.56
CA SER A 7 -13.76 -10.09 17.75
C SER A 7 -13.16 -8.76 17.29
N ASN A 8 -13.69 -7.64 17.78
CA ASN A 8 -13.25 -6.28 17.41
C ASN A 8 -13.15 -6.04 15.90
N GLY A 9 -14.13 -6.53 15.13
CA GLY A 9 -14.15 -6.40 13.68
C GLY A 9 -13.14 -7.28 12.95
N VAL A 10 -12.64 -8.34 13.58
CA VAL A 10 -11.74 -9.32 12.95
C VAL A 10 -12.35 -10.70 13.01
N TYR A 11 -12.48 -11.36 11.86
CA TYR A 11 -12.94 -12.74 11.75
C TYR A 11 -11.79 -13.73 11.94
N LEU A 12 -12.07 -14.83 12.65
CA LEU A 12 -11.20 -16.00 12.63
C LEU A 12 -11.61 -16.91 11.47
N GLY A 13 -10.89 -16.79 10.36
CA GLY A 13 -11.10 -17.58 9.15
C GLY A 13 -10.44 -18.96 9.19
N LYS A 14 -10.64 -19.72 8.11
CA LYS A 14 -10.04 -21.04 7.90
C LYS A 14 -8.51 -20.96 7.92
N ASN A 15 -7.86 -22.09 8.21
CA ASN A 15 -6.40 -22.24 8.21
C ASN A 15 -5.67 -21.22 9.10
N PHE A 16 -6.30 -20.83 10.23
CA PHE A 16 -5.77 -19.87 11.19
C PHE A 16 -5.42 -18.51 10.55
N THR A 17 -6.31 -17.99 9.70
CA THR A 17 -6.17 -16.68 9.05
C THR A 17 -7.11 -15.68 9.72
N LEU A 18 -6.57 -14.54 10.17
CA LEU A 18 -7.37 -13.41 10.65
C LEU A 18 -7.73 -12.51 9.47
N ILE A 19 -8.99 -12.12 9.39
CA ILE A 19 -9.50 -11.27 8.31
C ILE A 19 -10.21 -10.07 8.92
N GLU A 20 -9.69 -8.89 8.67
CA GLU A 20 -10.33 -7.65 9.12
C GLU A 20 -11.64 -7.40 8.35
N ASN A 21 -12.70 -7.03 9.06
CA ASN A 21 -13.96 -6.64 8.46
C ASN A 21 -13.79 -5.36 7.63
N PHE A 22 -14.60 -5.23 6.58
CA PHE A 22 -14.74 -3.99 5.84
C PHE A 22 -15.95 -3.22 6.40
N ASP A 23 -15.68 -2.03 6.94
CA ASP A 23 -16.66 -1.18 7.62
C ASP A 23 -16.39 0.29 7.26
N PRO A 24 -16.84 0.72 6.06
CA PRO A 24 -16.53 2.05 5.52
C PRO A 24 -17.30 3.16 6.26
N LEU A 25 -16.75 4.37 6.22
CA LEU A 25 -17.48 5.59 6.56
C LEU A 25 -18.69 5.80 5.63
N PRO A 26 -19.63 6.69 6.00
CA PRO A 26 -20.73 7.03 5.12
C PRO A 26 -20.25 7.53 3.75
N ALA A 27 -21.11 7.36 2.73
CA ALA A 27 -20.71 7.55 1.33
C ALA A 27 -20.26 8.98 0.98
N ASP A 28 -20.71 9.98 1.73
CA ASP A 28 -20.33 11.39 1.55
C ASP A 28 -18.82 11.62 1.72
N ALA A 29 -18.17 10.96 2.67
CA ALA A 29 -16.72 11.05 2.87
C ALA A 29 -15.92 10.54 1.65
N ALA A 30 -16.37 9.42 1.07
CA ALA A 30 -15.76 8.89 -0.15
C ALA A 30 -16.02 9.82 -1.35
N GLU A 31 -17.22 10.37 -1.48
CA GLU A 31 -17.53 11.32 -2.56
C GLU A 31 -16.71 12.61 -2.47
N GLN A 32 -16.45 13.14 -1.27
CA GLN A 32 -15.57 14.30 -1.06
C GLN A 32 -14.13 14.00 -1.49
N THR A 33 -13.59 12.86 -1.07
CA THR A 33 -12.24 12.41 -1.47
C THR A 33 -12.13 12.25 -2.99
N LYS A 34 -13.17 11.69 -3.62
CA LYS A 34 -13.24 11.53 -5.08
C LYS A 34 -13.25 12.87 -5.80
N ALA A 35 -14.02 13.85 -5.30
CA ALA A 35 -14.05 15.19 -5.84
C ALA A 35 -12.67 15.86 -5.76
N ALA A 36 -12.00 15.77 -4.60
CA ALA A 36 -10.65 16.30 -4.41
C ALA A 36 -9.63 15.68 -5.37
N LEU A 37 -9.64 14.35 -5.54
CA LEU A 37 -8.78 13.65 -6.52
C LEU A 37 -9.01 14.15 -7.95
N ASN A 38 -10.26 14.28 -8.38
CA ASN A 38 -10.59 14.74 -9.72
C ASN A 38 -10.15 16.19 -9.95
N THR A 39 -10.45 17.09 -9.00
CA THR A 39 -10.02 18.50 -9.06
C THR A 39 -8.50 18.63 -9.06
N PHE A 40 -7.81 17.86 -8.24
CA PHE A 40 -6.35 17.88 -8.17
C PHE A 40 -5.71 17.38 -9.48
N ALA A 41 -6.21 16.28 -10.06
CA ALA A 41 -5.75 15.80 -11.36
C ALA A 41 -6.06 16.81 -12.49
N GLU A 42 -7.16 17.57 -12.38
CA GLU A 42 -7.49 18.64 -13.32
C GLU A 42 -6.54 19.83 -13.22
N LYS A 43 -6.14 20.19 -11.99
CA LYS A 43 -5.17 21.25 -11.67
C LYS A 43 -3.75 20.94 -12.16
N HIS A 44 -3.36 19.67 -12.20
CA HIS A 44 -2.06 19.20 -12.68
C HIS A 44 -2.17 18.34 -13.96
N PRO A 45 -2.61 18.92 -15.09
CA PRO A 45 -2.84 18.17 -16.34
C PRO A 45 -1.57 17.65 -17.01
N ASP A 46 -0.41 18.18 -16.62
CA ASP A 46 0.91 17.88 -17.15
C ASP A 46 1.58 16.67 -16.47
N LEU A 47 1.05 16.23 -15.33
CA LEU A 47 1.53 15.07 -14.59
C LEU A 47 0.76 13.81 -14.99
N ASN A 48 1.42 12.65 -14.96
CA ASN A 48 0.72 11.37 -15.05
C ASN A 48 0.14 11.00 -13.68
N HIS A 49 -1.18 10.80 -13.60
CA HIS A 49 -1.85 10.40 -12.35
C HIS A 49 -2.22 8.92 -12.39
N PHE A 50 -1.74 8.16 -11.41
CA PHE A 50 -2.01 6.74 -11.24
C PHE A 50 -2.75 6.50 -9.93
N PHE A 51 -3.89 5.81 -9.96
CA PHE A 51 -4.68 5.51 -8.78
C PHE A 51 -4.77 4.00 -8.55
N LEU A 52 -4.20 3.53 -7.44
CA LEU A 52 -4.16 2.13 -7.04
C LEU A 52 -4.86 1.94 -5.69
N LEU A 53 -6.07 1.39 -5.73
CA LEU A 53 -6.82 1.01 -4.53
C LEU A 53 -6.80 -0.51 -4.37
N VAL A 54 -6.03 -0.99 -3.40
CA VAL A 54 -5.75 -2.42 -3.24
C VAL A 54 -6.85 -3.06 -2.37
N PRO A 55 -7.51 -4.14 -2.81
CA PRO A 55 -8.41 -4.91 -1.94
C PRO A 55 -7.62 -5.54 -0.79
N ASN A 56 -8.25 -5.84 0.34
CA ASN A 56 -7.62 -6.61 1.41
C ASN A 56 -8.03 -8.09 1.36
N ALA A 57 -7.56 -8.85 2.35
CA ALA A 57 -7.83 -10.28 2.48
C ALA A 57 -9.33 -10.64 2.53
N ILE A 58 -10.23 -9.72 2.93
CA ILE A 58 -11.68 -9.98 2.98
C ILE A 58 -12.27 -10.25 1.60
N SER A 59 -11.69 -9.63 0.58
CA SER A 59 -12.15 -9.74 -0.81
C SER A 59 -11.37 -10.81 -1.55
N VAL A 60 -10.04 -10.80 -1.49
CA VAL A 60 -9.18 -11.71 -2.27
C VAL A 60 -9.19 -13.14 -1.73
N THR A 61 -9.44 -13.31 -0.42
CA THR A 61 -9.49 -14.65 0.21
C THR A 61 -10.82 -14.90 0.91
N ALA A 62 -11.92 -14.45 0.31
CA ALA A 62 -13.28 -14.53 0.86
C ALA A 62 -13.69 -15.97 1.22
N GLU A 63 -13.15 -16.99 0.54
CA GLU A 63 -13.38 -18.41 0.80
C GLU A 63 -12.88 -18.86 2.19
N LYS A 64 -11.97 -18.10 2.80
CA LYS A 64 -11.46 -18.33 4.16
C LYS A 64 -12.36 -17.75 5.24
N LEU A 65 -13.32 -16.87 4.90
CA LEU A 65 -14.26 -16.33 5.89
C LEU A 65 -15.10 -17.44 6.54
N PRO A 66 -15.54 -17.25 7.79
CA PRO A 66 -16.55 -18.11 8.40
C PRO A 66 -17.81 -18.19 7.53
N PRO A 67 -18.49 -19.35 7.46
CA PRO A 67 -19.76 -19.45 6.75
C PRO A 67 -20.76 -18.40 7.23
N TYR A 68 -21.44 -17.75 6.27
CA TYR A 68 -22.43 -16.71 6.52
C TYR A 68 -21.90 -15.47 7.27
N ALA A 69 -20.60 -15.17 7.17
CA ALA A 69 -20.05 -13.91 7.66
C ALA A 69 -20.75 -12.72 6.96
N PRO A 70 -21.35 -11.77 7.71
CA PRO A 70 -22.10 -10.66 7.14
C PRO A 70 -21.15 -9.56 6.67
N VAL A 71 -20.38 -9.83 5.61
CA VAL A 71 -19.38 -8.90 5.06
C VAL A 71 -19.95 -8.10 3.90
N LEU A 72 -19.55 -6.84 3.81
CA LEU A 72 -19.80 -6.01 2.62
C LEU A 72 -18.91 -6.47 1.46
N ILE A 73 -19.39 -6.30 0.24
CA ILE A 73 -18.64 -6.65 -0.98
C ILE A 73 -17.68 -5.49 -1.29
N GLN A 74 -16.46 -5.56 -0.76
CA GLN A 74 -15.46 -4.49 -0.92
C GLN A 74 -15.18 -4.13 -2.39
N ASN A 75 -15.23 -5.11 -3.31
CA ASN A 75 -15.05 -4.87 -4.74
C ASN A 75 -16.11 -3.95 -5.34
N ASP A 76 -17.35 -3.96 -4.84
CA ASP A 76 -18.42 -3.07 -5.32
C ASP A 76 -18.11 -1.61 -4.95
N TYR A 77 -17.55 -1.39 -3.75
CA TYR A 77 -17.13 -0.06 -3.30
C TYR A 77 -15.94 0.44 -4.10
N ILE A 78 -14.93 -0.41 -4.33
CA ILE A 78 -13.78 -0.08 -5.19
C ILE A 78 -14.28 0.30 -6.58
N ASN A 79 -15.12 -0.53 -7.22
CA ASN A 79 -15.65 -0.28 -8.55
C ASN A 79 -16.46 1.02 -8.62
N SER A 80 -17.35 1.24 -7.65
CA SER A 80 -18.18 2.44 -7.58
C SER A 80 -17.31 3.70 -7.45
N PHE A 81 -16.27 3.64 -6.62
CA PHE A 81 -15.35 4.76 -6.43
C PHE A 81 -14.55 5.05 -7.71
N THR A 82 -13.88 4.03 -8.26
CA THR A 82 -12.97 4.21 -9.41
C THR A 82 -13.70 4.55 -10.71
N THR A 83 -14.96 4.12 -10.89
CA THR A 83 -15.77 4.50 -12.06
C THR A 83 -16.09 6.00 -12.06
N GLY A 84 -16.08 6.65 -10.90
CA GLY A 84 -16.32 8.09 -10.78
C GLY A 84 -15.05 8.95 -10.85
N LEU A 85 -13.87 8.36 -11.04
CA LEU A 85 -12.64 9.10 -11.28
C LEU A 85 -12.63 9.61 -12.73
N ASN A 86 -12.11 10.81 -12.95
CA ASN A 86 -12.03 11.39 -14.29
C ASN A 86 -10.92 10.70 -15.12
N GLU A 87 -10.96 10.91 -16.45
CA GLU A 87 -10.07 10.25 -17.41
C GLU A 87 -8.57 10.61 -17.27
N LYS A 88 -8.23 11.62 -16.45
CA LYS A 88 -6.84 11.98 -16.18
C LYS A 88 -6.17 11.02 -15.20
N LEU A 89 -6.95 10.33 -14.37
CA LEU A 89 -6.45 9.29 -13.48
C LEU A 89 -6.45 7.94 -14.18
N THR A 90 -5.27 7.37 -14.39
CA THR A 90 -5.14 5.98 -14.80
C THR A 90 -5.40 5.07 -13.61
N VAL A 91 -6.55 4.38 -13.62
CA VAL A 91 -6.89 3.41 -12.58
C VAL A 91 -6.06 2.13 -12.76
N LEU A 92 -5.33 1.76 -11.72
CA LEU A 92 -4.51 0.56 -11.65
C LEU A 92 -5.26 -0.52 -10.87
N ASP A 93 -5.63 -1.62 -11.55
CA ASP A 93 -6.39 -2.72 -10.92
C ASP A 93 -5.52 -3.98 -10.72
N PRO A 94 -5.12 -4.30 -9.48
CA PRO A 94 -4.33 -5.48 -9.18
C PRO A 94 -5.19 -6.76 -9.02
N ARG A 95 -6.53 -6.64 -8.98
CA ARG A 95 -7.41 -7.79 -8.68
C ARG A 95 -7.22 -8.96 -9.63
N PRO A 96 -7.10 -8.79 -10.97
CA PRO A 96 -6.96 -9.94 -11.87
C PRO A 96 -5.73 -10.82 -11.55
N ILE A 97 -4.57 -10.21 -11.26
CA ILE A 97 -3.35 -10.98 -10.94
C ILE A 97 -3.41 -11.56 -9.53
N LEU A 98 -4.02 -10.87 -8.57
CA LEU A 98 -4.24 -11.39 -7.22
C LEU A 98 -5.20 -12.59 -7.26
N GLU A 99 -6.29 -12.51 -8.02
CA GLU A 99 -7.26 -13.60 -8.21
C GLU A 99 -6.63 -14.85 -8.83
N GLN A 100 -5.77 -14.66 -9.83
CA GLN A 100 -5.05 -15.77 -10.48
C GLN A 100 -4.06 -16.49 -9.54
N ASN A 101 -3.65 -15.87 -8.43
CA ASN A 101 -2.63 -16.38 -7.51
C ASN A 101 -3.16 -16.56 -6.07
N GLN A 102 -4.48 -16.70 -5.88
CA GLN A 102 -5.13 -16.84 -4.56
C GLN A 102 -4.70 -18.09 -3.78
N ASP A 103 -4.14 -19.09 -4.47
CA ASP A 103 -3.57 -20.30 -3.87
C ASP A 103 -2.26 -20.01 -3.12
N GLN A 104 -1.61 -18.88 -3.40
CA GLN A 104 -0.40 -18.41 -2.72
C GLN A 104 -0.73 -17.53 -1.50
N LEU A 105 0.26 -17.31 -0.64
CA LEU A 105 0.10 -16.47 0.56
C LEU A 105 0.24 -14.98 0.22
N LEU A 106 -0.82 -14.39 -0.35
CA LEU A 106 -0.84 -12.99 -0.78
C LEU A 106 -1.02 -11.98 0.37
N TYR A 107 -1.62 -12.40 1.48
CA TYR A 107 -1.80 -11.59 2.69
C TYR A 107 -1.29 -12.33 3.91
N TYR A 108 -0.76 -11.58 4.88
CA TYR A 108 -0.36 -12.16 6.17
C TYR A 108 -1.57 -12.74 6.89
N LYS A 109 -1.37 -13.81 7.66
CA LYS A 109 -2.45 -14.45 8.42
C LYS A 109 -2.78 -13.69 9.69
N THR A 110 -1.81 -13.00 10.26
CA THR A 110 -1.90 -12.34 11.56
C THR A 110 -1.91 -10.81 11.46
N ASP A 111 -1.70 -10.28 10.26
CA ASP A 111 -1.60 -8.85 9.99
C ASP A 111 -2.57 -8.41 8.89
N HIS A 112 -2.86 -7.11 8.85
CA HIS A 112 -3.79 -6.53 7.89
C HIS A 112 -3.15 -6.22 6.54
N HIS A 113 -1.82 -6.25 6.42
CA HIS A 113 -1.11 -6.00 5.15
C HIS A 113 -1.07 -7.22 4.23
N TRP A 114 -0.86 -6.96 2.94
CA TRP A 114 -0.37 -7.98 2.00
C TRP A 114 1.03 -8.48 2.40
N THR A 115 1.41 -9.65 1.89
CA THR A 115 2.82 -10.07 1.90
C THR A 115 3.59 -9.34 0.80
N THR A 116 4.92 -9.37 0.87
CA THR A 116 5.78 -8.83 -0.21
C THR A 116 5.52 -9.50 -1.56
N LEU A 117 5.08 -10.77 -1.56
CA LEU A 117 4.62 -11.46 -2.76
C LEU A 117 3.33 -10.85 -3.32
N GLY A 118 2.35 -10.54 -2.45
CA GLY A 118 1.12 -9.85 -2.86
C GLY A 118 1.40 -8.47 -3.45
N ALA A 119 2.33 -7.71 -2.85
CA ALA A 119 2.80 -6.43 -3.37
C ALA A 119 3.51 -6.57 -4.73
N TRP A 120 4.40 -7.57 -4.86
CA TRP A 120 5.13 -7.86 -6.11
C TRP A 120 4.20 -8.23 -7.25
N LEU A 121 3.27 -9.16 -7.02
CA LEU A 121 2.28 -9.55 -8.02
C LEU A 121 1.41 -8.37 -8.42
N SER A 122 0.95 -7.59 -7.44
CA SER A 122 0.18 -6.38 -7.71
C SER A 122 0.95 -5.40 -8.60
N PHE A 123 2.24 -5.17 -8.31
CA PHE A 123 3.12 -4.37 -9.16
C PHE A 123 3.21 -4.95 -10.58
N GLN A 124 3.46 -6.24 -10.73
CA GLN A 124 3.52 -6.89 -12.04
C GLN A 124 2.21 -6.74 -12.83
N GLY A 125 1.06 -6.85 -12.17
CA GLY A 125 -0.26 -6.74 -12.81
C GLY A 125 -0.57 -5.34 -13.33
N VAL A 126 -0.03 -4.30 -12.69
CA VAL A 126 -0.34 -2.90 -13.04
C VAL A 126 0.81 -2.17 -13.74
N ALA A 127 2.02 -2.71 -13.74
CA ALA A 127 3.22 -2.05 -14.26
C ALA A 127 3.07 -1.58 -15.70
N ASN A 128 2.44 -2.38 -16.57
CA ASN A 128 2.29 -2.02 -17.98
C ASN A 128 1.39 -0.78 -18.17
N ALA A 129 0.38 -0.58 -17.31
CA ALA A 129 -0.46 0.61 -17.31
C ALA A 129 0.32 1.86 -16.84
N MET A 130 1.38 1.68 -16.05
CA MET A 130 2.34 2.72 -15.69
C MET A 130 3.45 2.93 -16.74
N GLY A 131 3.41 2.22 -17.87
CA GLY A 131 4.48 2.24 -18.87
C GLY A 131 5.78 1.58 -18.38
N ILE A 132 5.69 0.74 -17.37
CA ILE A 132 6.81 0.02 -16.76
C ILE A 132 6.80 -1.43 -17.25
N LYS A 133 7.98 -1.93 -17.62
CA LYS A 133 8.19 -3.35 -17.93
C LYS A 133 8.98 -4.00 -16.81
N PRO A 134 8.34 -4.75 -15.90
CA PRO A 134 9.03 -5.43 -14.82
C PRO A 134 9.82 -6.61 -15.37
N ASP A 135 10.99 -6.87 -14.78
CA ASP A 135 11.70 -8.14 -14.96
C ASP A 135 11.23 -9.12 -13.87
N PRO A 136 10.54 -10.22 -14.23
CA PRO A 136 10.07 -11.23 -13.28
C PRO A 136 11.18 -11.82 -12.39
N ASP A 137 12.42 -11.81 -12.87
CA ASP A 137 13.57 -12.42 -12.22
C ASP A 137 14.50 -11.40 -11.55
N ALA A 138 14.08 -10.13 -11.42
CA ALA A 138 14.92 -9.03 -10.93
C ALA A 138 15.40 -9.18 -9.47
N TYR A 139 14.73 -10.01 -8.67
CA TYR A 139 14.90 -10.04 -7.21
C TYR A 139 15.33 -11.42 -6.69
N THR A 140 16.13 -11.40 -5.62
CA THR A 140 16.34 -12.54 -4.74
C THR A 140 15.49 -12.37 -3.49
N VAL A 141 14.74 -13.40 -3.13
CA VAL A 141 13.81 -13.38 -2.00
C VAL A 141 14.51 -13.90 -0.75
N TYR A 142 14.49 -13.12 0.33
CA TYR A 142 15.08 -13.50 1.62
C TYR A 142 14.02 -13.49 2.73
N PRO A 143 13.81 -14.60 3.45
CA PRO A 143 13.04 -14.57 4.69
C PRO A 143 13.85 -13.87 5.77
N VAL A 144 13.33 -12.75 6.29
CA VAL A 144 14.04 -11.94 7.30
C VAL A 144 13.53 -12.16 8.72
N THR A 145 12.33 -12.72 8.87
CA THR A 145 11.81 -13.19 10.15
C THR A 145 10.74 -14.26 9.92
N HIS A 146 10.71 -15.27 10.78
CA HIS A 146 9.63 -16.27 10.86
C HIS A 146 8.70 -16.04 12.05
N SER A 147 8.91 -14.95 12.78
CA SER A 147 8.25 -14.67 14.06
C SER A 147 7.55 -13.32 14.02
N PHE A 148 6.79 -13.06 12.96
CA PHE A 148 5.96 -11.86 12.86
C PHE A 148 4.55 -12.17 13.40
N SER A 149 4.13 -11.47 14.45
CA SER A 149 2.76 -11.51 14.95
C SER A 149 2.12 -10.14 14.70
N GLY A 150 1.25 -10.07 13.70
CA GLY A 150 0.67 -8.83 13.21
C GLY A 150 -0.35 -8.16 14.12
N ALA A 151 -0.82 -7.00 13.68
CA ALA A 151 -1.74 -6.15 14.42
C ALA A 151 -3.11 -6.82 14.67
N LEU A 152 -3.57 -7.71 13.78
CA LEU A 152 -4.87 -8.37 13.92
C LEU A 152 -4.92 -9.32 15.13
N VAL A 153 -3.78 -9.90 15.53
CA VAL A 153 -3.68 -10.68 16.76
C VAL A 153 -3.98 -9.80 17.97
N SER A 154 -3.30 -8.66 18.09
CA SER A 154 -3.55 -7.73 19.21
C SER A 154 -4.95 -7.11 19.18
N LYS A 155 -5.50 -6.87 17.99
CA LYS A 155 -6.83 -6.29 17.81
C LYS A 155 -7.93 -7.26 18.24
N SER A 156 -7.81 -8.53 17.87
CA SER A 156 -8.87 -9.54 18.05
C SER A 156 -8.72 -10.37 19.33
N GLY A 157 -7.50 -10.53 19.83
CA GLY A 157 -7.16 -11.52 20.87
C GLY A 157 -7.07 -12.96 20.36
N TYR A 158 -7.29 -13.21 19.06
CA TYR A 158 -7.17 -14.53 18.46
C TYR A 158 -5.72 -14.85 18.08
N LEU A 159 -5.41 -16.15 18.04
CA LEU A 159 -4.15 -16.70 17.50
C LEU A 159 -2.88 -16.07 18.11
N SER A 160 -2.85 -15.87 19.43
CA SER A 160 -1.72 -15.25 20.14
C SER A 160 -0.37 -15.96 19.99
N PHE A 161 -0.35 -17.19 19.47
CA PHE A 161 0.84 -17.99 19.17
C PHE A 161 1.14 -18.12 17.67
N ALA A 162 0.25 -17.65 16.79
CA ALA A 162 0.48 -17.73 15.35
C ALA A 162 1.50 -16.68 14.91
N THR A 163 2.31 -17.04 13.94
CA THR A 163 3.31 -16.16 13.35
C THR A 163 3.32 -16.30 11.83
N ASP A 164 3.67 -15.21 11.17
CA ASP A 164 3.94 -15.11 9.74
C ASP A 164 5.44 -15.00 9.46
N THR A 165 5.81 -15.26 8.21
CA THR A 165 7.16 -15.00 7.69
C THR A 165 7.14 -13.73 6.85
N ILE A 166 8.02 -12.77 7.17
CA ILE A 166 8.24 -11.60 6.32
C ILE A 166 9.42 -11.91 5.39
N ASN A 167 9.20 -11.70 4.09
CA ASN A 167 10.23 -11.80 3.06
C ASN A 167 10.58 -10.39 2.56
N VAL A 168 11.85 -10.15 2.23
CA VAL A 168 12.27 -8.96 1.47
C VAL A 168 12.75 -9.38 0.09
N TYR A 169 12.58 -8.49 -0.89
CA TYR A 169 12.92 -8.74 -2.29
C TYR A 169 14.09 -7.84 -2.63
N VAL A 170 15.30 -8.38 -2.63
CA VAL A 170 16.52 -7.60 -2.86
C VAL A 170 16.89 -7.67 -4.34
N PRO A 171 17.09 -6.53 -5.02
CA PRO A 171 17.54 -6.52 -6.41
C PRO A 171 18.80 -7.37 -6.60
N LYS A 172 18.86 -8.18 -7.66
CA LYS A 172 20.06 -8.95 -8.02
C LYS A 172 21.20 -8.08 -8.54
N ASN A 173 20.87 -6.89 -9.04
CA ASN A 173 21.85 -5.93 -9.54
C ASN A 173 22.43 -5.10 -8.38
N GLU A 174 23.73 -5.27 -8.12
CA GLU A 174 24.47 -4.55 -7.07
C GLU A 174 24.57 -3.03 -7.32
N GLU A 175 24.26 -2.52 -8.52
CA GLU A 175 24.21 -1.07 -8.77
C GLU A 175 22.87 -0.42 -8.40
N SER A 176 21.94 -1.16 -7.77
CA SER A 176 20.56 -0.72 -7.51
C SER A 176 20.32 -0.11 -6.12
N TYR A 177 21.36 0.38 -5.44
CA TYR A 177 21.20 0.91 -4.07
C TYR A 177 20.56 2.30 -4.07
N SER A 178 19.43 2.42 -3.36
CA SER A 178 18.76 3.70 -3.09
C SER A 178 19.26 4.35 -1.81
N VAL A 179 19.23 5.69 -1.76
CA VAL A 179 19.41 6.45 -0.52
C VAL A 179 18.04 6.97 -0.07
N VAL A 180 17.63 6.54 1.12
CA VAL A 180 16.38 6.99 1.75
C VAL A 180 16.71 8.14 2.71
N ASN A 181 15.99 9.25 2.56
CA ASN A 181 16.08 10.42 3.43
C ASN A 181 14.74 10.59 4.17
N TYR A 182 14.76 10.32 5.47
CA TYR A 182 13.69 10.57 6.42
C TYR A 182 13.78 12.02 6.86
N VAL A 183 12.91 12.87 6.31
CA VAL A 183 13.09 14.33 6.34
C VAL A 183 12.91 14.85 7.76
N GLU A 184 11.84 14.49 8.45
CA GLU A 184 11.56 14.97 9.81
C GLU A 184 12.58 14.43 10.82
N GLU A 185 12.98 13.18 10.67
CA GLU A 185 13.96 12.52 11.53
C GLU A 185 15.40 12.97 11.26
N GLN A 186 15.63 13.77 10.20
CA GLN A 186 16.96 14.19 9.74
C GLN A 186 17.92 13.01 9.59
N LYS A 187 17.38 11.88 9.10
CA LYS A 187 18.06 10.59 9.05
C LYS A 187 18.18 10.12 7.61
N LYS A 188 19.34 9.53 7.29
CA LYS A 188 19.56 8.86 6.00
C LYS A 188 19.83 7.37 6.21
N SER A 189 19.35 6.58 5.28
CA SER A 189 19.61 5.14 5.18
C SER A 189 20.06 4.80 3.77
N SER A 190 20.94 3.81 3.64
CA SER A 190 21.35 3.23 2.35
C SER A 190 20.51 2.01 1.96
N SER A 191 19.37 1.81 2.63
CA SER A 191 18.51 0.65 2.46
C SER A 191 17.04 1.05 2.59
N LEU A 192 16.20 0.43 1.78
CA LEU A 192 14.73 0.48 1.89
C LEU A 192 14.21 -0.44 3.01
N TYR A 193 15.09 -1.28 3.55
CA TYR A 193 14.82 -2.25 4.60
C TYR A 193 15.65 -1.94 5.86
N ASP A 194 14.99 -1.79 7.00
CA ASP A 194 15.64 -1.61 8.31
C ASP A 194 15.48 -2.86 9.18
N SER A 195 16.55 -3.64 9.30
CA SER A 195 16.56 -4.88 10.08
C SER A 195 16.37 -4.66 11.58
N GLU A 196 16.62 -3.45 12.12
CA GLU A 196 16.42 -3.18 13.55
C GLU A 196 14.94 -3.26 13.93
N GLN A 197 14.03 -2.94 13.00
CA GLN A 197 12.58 -3.05 13.18
C GLN A 197 12.14 -4.49 13.46
N LEU A 198 12.91 -5.48 13.03
CA LEU A 198 12.61 -6.90 13.24
C LEU A 198 12.76 -7.34 14.70
N LYS A 199 13.43 -6.54 15.54
CA LYS A 199 13.53 -6.75 16.99
C LYS A 199 12.30 -6.23 17.74
N GLY A 200 11.55 -5.33 17.11
CA GLY A 200 10.35 -4.70 17.66
C GLY A 200 9.10 -5.56 17.52
N LYS A 201 7.97 -5.00 18.01
CA LYS A 201 6.64 -5.59 17.86
C LYS A 201 6.09 -5.42 16.44
N ASP A 202 6.22 -4.21 15.89
CA ASP A 202 5.83 -3.91 14.52
C ASP A 202 6.97 -4.26 13.56
N LYS A 203 7.07 -5.55 13.21
CA LYS A 203 8.10 -6.01 12.28
C LYS A 203 7.80 -5.64 10.82
N TYR A 204 6.57 -5.21 10.51
CA TYR A 204 6.24 -4.74 9.16
C TYR A 204 6.94 -3.40 8.86
N ALA A 205 7.29 -2.63 9.90
CA ALA A 205 8.14 -1.44 9.77
C ALA A 205 9.55 -1.74 9.21
N VAL A 206 9.94 -3.01 9.02
CA VAL A 206 11.14 -3.34 8.22
C VAL A 206 11.13 -2.64 6.87
N PHE A 207 9.96 -2.42 6.28
CA PHE A 207 9.80 -1.63 5.07
C PHE A 207 9.74 -0.14 5.40
N LEU A 208 10.77 0.60 4.99
CA LEU A 208 10.84 2.07 5.11
C LEU A 208 10.63 2.61 6.53
N GLU A 209 10.96 1.85 7.57
CA GLU A 209 10.82 2.26 8.98
C GLU A 209 9.38 2.62 9.41
N GLY A 210 8.38 2.18 8.63
CA GLY A 210 6.97 2.45 8.90
C GLY A 210 6.43 3.67 8.15
N ASN A 211 5.64 4.50 8.82
CA ASN A 211 5.00 5.67 8.22
C ASN A 211 5.67 6.95 8.71
N HIS A 212 5.96 7.84 7.77
CA HIS A 212 6.60 9.12 7.99
C HIS A 212 5.81 10.19 7.22
N PRO A 213 5.79 11.46 7.69
CA PRO A 213 5.16 12.56 6.95
C PRO A 213 5.66 12.67 5.52
N ILE A 214 6.98 12.60 5.36
CA ILE A 214 7.66 12.66 4.07
C ILE A 214 8.98 11.87 4.10
N ILE A 215 9.20 11.05 3.07
CA ILE A 215 10.51 10.46 2.77
C ILE A 215 10.89 10.79 1.33
N LYS A 216 12.19 10.94 1.08
CA LYS A 216 12.74 11.10 -0.28
C LYS A 216 13.71 9.97 -0.57
N ILE A 217 13.49 9.24 -1.64
CA ILE A 217 14.28 8.08 -2.05
C ILE A 217 14.98 8.44 -3.35
N LYS A 218 16.31 8.56 -3.30
CA LYS A 218 17.13 8.79 -4.49
C LYS A 218 17.64 7.47 -5.02
N ASN A 219 17.45 7.24 -6.32
CA ASN A 219 17.79 6.00 -6.99
C ASN A 219 18.94 6.22 -7.98
N PRO A 220 19.69 5.17 -8.33
CA PRO A 220 20.83 5.27 -9.25
C PRO A 220 20.42 5.44 -10.73
N VAL A 221 19.14 5.25 -11.07
CA VAL A 221 18.62 5.47 -12.42
C VAL A 221 18.59 6.97 -12.75
N ALA A 222 19.14 7.36 -13.91
CA ALA A 222 19.20 8.74 -14.36
C ALA A 222 18.28 8.97 -15.57
N ASN A 223 16.96 8.92 -15.33
CA ASN A 223 15.94 9.07 -16.37
C ASN A 223 15.11 10.37 -16.26
N GLY A 224 15.35 11.18 -15.22
CA GLY A 224 14.63 12.43 -14.97
C GLY A 224 13.17 12.26 -14.56
N LYS A 225 12.71 11.01 -14.30
CA LYS A 225 11.36 10.75 -13.79
C LYS A 225 11.35 10.84 -12.27
N ASN A 226 10.44 11.66 -11.74
CA ASN A 226 10.28 11.86 -10.30
C ASN A 226 8.85 11.52 -9.90
N LEU A 227 8.70 10.55 -9.00
CA LEU A 227 7.40 10.06 -8.54
C LEU A 227 7.03 10.67 -7.21
N LEU A 228 5.81 11.17 -7.09
CA LEU A 228 5.16 11.41 -5.79
C LEU A 228 4.26 10.22 -5.46
N VAL A 229 4.48 9.57 -4.33
CA VAL A 229 3.60 8.51 -3.81
C VAL A 229 2.82 9.05 -2.62
N ILE A 230 1.50 9.14 -2.75
CA ILE A 230 0.57 9.52 -1.67
C ILE A 230 -0.10 8.24 -1.18
N LYS A 231 0.13 7.87 0.07
CA LYS A 231 -0.10 6.48 0.49
C LYS A 231 -0.57 6.26 1.92
N ASP A 232 -1.01 5.03 2.20
CA ASP A 232 -0.97 4.42 3.53
C ASP A 232 0.14 3.36 3.65
N SER A 233 0.19 2.63 4.77
CA SER A 233 1.25 1.64 5.04
C SER A 233 1.32 0.47 4.04
N TYR A 234 0.30 0.24 3.19
CA TYR A 234 0.40 -0.80 2.17
C TYR A 234 1.51 -0.50 1.16
N ALA A 235 1.73 0.76 0.80
CA ALA A 235 2.73 1.12 -0.19
C ALA A 235 4.17 0.77 0.25
N ASN A 236 4.44 0.62 1.55
CA ASN A 236 5.79 0.42 2.06
C ASN A 236 6.48 -0.81 1.43
N ALA A 237 5.75 -1.91 1.27
CA ALA A 237 6.27 -3.14 0.63
C ALA A 237 6.25 -3.08 -0.91
N PHE A 238 5.56 -2.10 -1.51
CA PHE A 238 5.42 -1.92 -2.95
C PHE A 238 6.48 -0.97 -3.53
N ILE A 239 6.81 0.11 -2.81
CA ILE A 239 7.76 1.14 -3.21
C ILE A 239 9.11 0.58 -3.68
N PRO A 240 9.71 -0.47 -3.06
CA PRO A 240 10.94 -1.05 -3.57
C PRO A 240 10.89 -1.44 -5.06
N PHE A 241 9.73 -1.88 -5.55
CA PHE A 241 9.56 -2.29 -6.95
C PHE A 241 9.49 -1.11 -7.94
N LEU A 242 9.25 0.10 -7.44
CA LEU A 242 9.24 1.34 -8.22
C LEU A 242 10.64 1.93 -8.37
N THR A 243 11.54 1.68 -7.41
CA THR A 243 12.87 2.31 -7.36
C THR A 243 13.74 2.15 -8.63
N PRO A 244 13.66 1.04 -9.40
CA PRO A 244 14.45 0.94 -10.64
C PRO A 244 13.96 1.85 -11.77
N PHE A 245 12.77 2.45 -11.65
CA PHE A 245 12.08 3.14 -12.75
C PHE A 245 11.98 4.66 -12.55
N TYR A 246 12.37 5.19 -11.40
CA TYR A 246 12.28 6.62 -11.06
C TYR A 246 13.59 7.12 -10.46
N SER A 247 14.08 8.27 -10.93
CA SER A 247 15.31 8.90 -10.42
C SER A 247 15.17 9.32 -8.96
N GLU A 248 14.00 9.86 -8.60
CA GLU A 248 13.62 10.18 -7.23
C GLU A 248 12.18 9.75 -6.96
N ILE A 249 11.92 9.21 -5.77
CA ILE A 249 10.57 8.93 -5.27
C ILE A 249 10.39 9.74 -3.98
N THR A 250 9.48 10.70 -4.01
CA THR A 250 8.99 11.38 -2.82
C THR A 250 7.75 10.64 -2.34
N VAL A 251 7.68 10.29 -1.06
CA VAL A 251 6.52 9.59 -0.50
C VAL A 251 5.98 10.42 0.64
N ILE A 252 4.66 10.66 0.64
CA ILE A 252 3.96 11.35 1.71
C ILE A 252 2.85 10.46 2.27
N ASP A 253 2.60 10.58 3.56
CA ASP A 253 1.47 9.95 4.24
C ASP A 253 0.51 11.05 4.70
N PRO A 254 -0.71 11.14 4.11
CA PRO A 254 -1.61 12.27 4.33
C PRO A 254 -2.09 12.38 5.79
N ARG A 255 -1.92 11.32 6.60
CA ARG A 255 -2.22 11.36 8.04
C ARG A 255 -1.26 12.25 8.83
N TYR A 256 -0.08 12.54 8.27
CA TYR A 256 1.00 13.26 8.97
C TYR A 256 1.62 14.40 8.17
N TYR A 257 1.28 14.54 6.88
CA TYR A 257 1.80 15.60 6.00
C TYR A 257 0.87 16.83 6.01
N TYR A 258 1.43 18.00 6.32
CA TYR A 258 0.67 19.25 6.48
C TYR A 258 1.25 20.43 5.69
N ASP A 259 2.28 20.19 4.88
CA ASP A 259 2.89 21.21 4.02
C ASP A 259 2.19 21.26 2.64
N SER A 260 2.43 22.32 1.87
CA SER A 260 1.83 22.48 0.55
C SER A 260 2.27 21.38 -0.43
N ILE A 261 1.31 20.65 -0.98
CA ILE A 261 1.55 19.63 -1.99
C ILE A 261 1.96 20.24 -3.34
N ASP A 262 1.46 21.43 -3.68
CA ASP A 262 1.86 22.15 -4.91
C ASP A 262 3.32 22.57 -4.85
N ALA A 263 3.75 23.12 -3.72
CA ALA A 263 5.14 23.49 -3.50
C ALA A 263 6.05 22.24 -3.60
N LEU A 264 5.61 21.11 -3.01
CA LEU A 264 6.32 19.85 -3.10
C LEU A 264 6.46 19.37 -4.55
N ILE A 265 5.37 19.43 -5.33
CA ILE A 265 5.36 19.03 -6.75
C ILE A 265 6.37 19.86 -7.54
N ALA A 266 6.37 21.19 -7.35
CA ALA A 266 7.28 22.09 -8.02
C ALA A 266 8.74 21.85 -7.62
N ASP A 267 9.02 21.78 -6.31
CA ASP A 267 10.38 21.64 -5.77
C ASP A 267 11.02 20.29 -6.11
N ALA A 268 10.23 19.21 -6.05
CA ALA A 268 10.69 17.87 -6.38
C ALA A 268 10.62 17.57 -7.89
N GLN A 269 10.16 18.53 -8.70
CA GLN A 269 10.00 18.39 -10.16
C GLN A 269 9.25 17.11 -10.54
N ILE A 270 8.12 16.88 -9.87
CA ILE A 270 7.33 15.65 -10.02
C ILE A 270 6.86 15.50 -11.47
N THR A 271 6.93 14.28 -12.00
CA THR A 271 6.45 13.90 -13.34
C THR A 271 5.27 12.95 -13.27
N ASP A 272 5.18 12.17 -12.20
CA ASP A 272 4.18 11.13 -12.00
C ASP A 272 3.68 11.17 -10.55
N ILE A 273 2.39 10.94 -10.34
CA ILE A 273 1.78 10.80 -9.02
C ILE A 273 1.13 9.43 -8.92
N LEU A 274 1.42 8.70 -7.84
CA LEU A 274 0.77 7.44 -7.50
C LEU A 274 0.04 7.57 -6.16
N TYR A 275 -1.29 7.44 -6.22
CA TYR A 275 -2.13 7.26 -5.05
C TYR A 275 -2.21 5.77 -4.74
N LEU A 276 -1.65 5.32 -3.61
CA LEU A 276 -1.62 3.89 -3.25
C LEU A 276 -2.18 3.68 -1.85
N PHE A 277 -3.38 3.12 -1.77
CA PHE A 277 -4.05 2.87 -0.51
C PHE A 277 -4.63 1.46 -0.45
N ASN A 278 -4.76 0.94 0.76
CA ASN A 278 -5.65 -0.18 1.00
C ASN A 278 -7.11 0.27 1.07
N ALA A 279 -8.02 -0.52 0.52
CA ALA A 279 -9.45 -0.24 0.54
C ALA A 279 -10.04 -0.08 1.96
N ASN A 280 -9.58 -0.83 2.96
CA ASN A 280 -10.07 -0.63 4.33
C ASN A 280 -9.69 0.74 4.87
N THR A 281 -8.43 1.15 4.77
CA THR A 281 -7.97 2.45 5.26
C THR A 281 -8.64 3.57 4.48
N PHE A 282 -8.63 3.48 3.15
CA PHE A 282 -9.14 4.51 2.25
C PHE A 282 -10.60 4.87 2.53
N PHE A 283 -11.48 3.87 2.69
CA PHE A 283 -12.89 4.13 2.98
C PHE A 283 -13.16 4.42 4.46
N ARG A 284 -12.16 4.42 5.34
CA ARG A 284 -12.30 4.67 6.78
C ARG A 284 -11.58 5.94 7.25
N ASP A 285 -10.99 6.67 6.33
CA ASP A 285 -10.11 7.80 6.59
C ASP A 285 -10.51 8.98 5.71
N THR A 286 -10.28 10.20 6.20
CA THR A 286 -10.65 11.45 5.51
C THR A 286 -9.44 12.39 5.37
N THR A 287 -8.22 11.90 5.55
CA THR A 287 -7.00 12.73 5.58
C THR A 287 -6.46 13.07 4.20
N LEU A 288 -6.82 12.30 3.17
CA LEU A 288 -6.39 12.58 1.80
C LEU A 288 -7.04 13.85 1.24
N GLU A 289 -8.34 14.05 1.47
CA GLU A 289 -9.08 15.20 0.93
C GLU A 289 -8.47 16.55 1.33
N PRO A 290 -8.16 16.82 2.61
CA PRO A 290 -7.53 18.07 3.02
C PRO A 290 -6.16 18.30 2.38
N VAL A 291 -5.34 17.25 2.21
CA VAL A 291 -4.00 17.37 1.61
C VAL A 291 -4.08 17.73 0.12
N LEU A 292 -5.11 17.27 -0.59
CA LEU A 292 -5.30 17.56 -2.02
C LEU A 292 -5.98 18.91 -2.28
N ASN A 293 -6.73 19.42 -1.31
CA ASN A 293 -7.43 20.70 -1.38
C ASN A 293 -6.61 21.85 -0.76
N ASP A 294 -5.36 21.61 -0.38
CA ASP A 294 -4.50 22.66 0.16
C ASP A 294 -4.23 23.73 -0.91
N ASP A 295 -4.55 24.99 -0.57
CA ASP A 295 -4.44 26.19 -1.42
C ASP A 295 -3.18 27.01 -1.08
#